data_AF-A0A399NYA7-F1
#
_entry.id   AF-A0A399NYA7-F1
#
_cell.length_a   1.000
_cell.length_b   1.000
_cell.length_c   1.000
_cell.angle_alpha   90.00
_cell.angle_beta   90.00
_cell.angle_gamma   90.00
#
_symmetry.space_group_name_H-M   'P 1'
#
loop_
_entity.id
_entity.type
_entity.pdbx_description
1 polymer ?
#
loop_
_entity_poly.entity_id
_entity_poly.type
_entity_poly.pdbx_seq_one_letter_code
_entity_poly.pdbx_strand_id
1 'polypeptide(L)'
;RIVVGNRSAVYAPAPRLGLVAMWDEGDPLHAEPLSPYAHARDVALLRGRQQGTALVLLAHSRSTEVERLVAIGYLTSVAPERNRTPRVIPTTSQTGDEGFARQSRIPSGAWRAAKDAVEHGPVLIQVARPGYAPLVACRACR
;
A
#
# COMPACT_ATOMS: atom_id res chain seq x y z
N ARG A 1 0.58 -25.20 17.32
CA ARG A 1 -0.65 -24.39 17.54
C ARG A 1 -0.50 -23.12 16.75
N ILE A 2 -1.53 -22.70 16.04
CA ILE A 2 -1.51 -21.50 15.18
C ILE A 2 -2.69 -20.63 15.59
N VAL A 3 -2.47 -19.32 15.72
CA VAL A 3 -3.54 -18.34 15.89
C VAL A 3 -3.59 -17.54 14.60
N VAL A 4 -4.77 -17.42 14.01
CA VAL A 4 -5.02 -16.62 12.82
C VAL A 4 -6.11 -15.63 13.14
N GLY A 5 -5.91 -14.38 12.75
CA GLY A 5 -6.90 -13.33 12.95
C GLY A 5 -6.45 -12.04 12.29
N ASN A 6 -7.18 -10.97 12.56
CA ASN A 6 -6.87 -9.62 12.11
C ASN A 6 -5.86 -8.94 13.06
N ARG A 7 -5.86 -7.61 13.10
CA ARG A 7 -4.99 -6.80 13.96
C ARG A 7 -4.95 -7.25 15.42
N SER A 8 -6.04 -7.76 16.00
CA SER A 8 -6.06 -8.12 17.43
C SER A 8 -5.36 -9.44 17.76
N ALA A 9 -5.07 -10.27 16.74
CA ALA A 9 -4.38 -11.54 16.93
C ALA A 9 -2.96 -11.35 17.50
N VAL A 10 -2.35 -10.17 17.31
CA VAL A 10 -1.04 -9.84 17.91
C VAL A 10 -1.07 -9.84 19.44
N TYR A 11 -2.24 -9.74 20.07
CA TYR A 11 -2.41 -9.82 21.53
C TYR A 11 -2.74 -11.22 22.03
N ALA A 12 -2.95 -12.18 21.12
CA ALA A 12 -3.36 -13.51 21.51
C ALA A 12 -2.32 -14.17 22.44
N PRO A 13 -2.78 -14.82 23.53
CA PRO A 13 -1.90 -15.50 24.48
C PRO A 13 -1.20 -16.66 23.78
N ALA A 14 0.13 -16.58 23.69
CA ALA A 14 0.97 -17.57 23.04
C ALA A 14 2.27 -17.74 23.84
N PRO A 15 2.31 -18.67 24.83
CA PRO A 15 3.43 -18.79 25.78
C PRO A 15 4.73 -19.33 25.16
N ARG A 16 4.65 -19.97 23.99
CA ARG A 16 5.80 -20.43 23.19
C ARG A 16 5.68 -19.90 21.77
N LEU A 17 5.57 -18.58 21.66
CA LEU A 17 5.43 -17.93 20.37
C LEU A 17 6.77 -18.01 19.62
N GLY A 18 6.82 -18.74 18.51
CA GLY A 18 8.03 -18.86 17.69
C GLY A 18 8.10 -17.86 16.53
N LEU A 19 6.95 -17.41 16.02
CA LEU A 19 6.83 -16.53 14.88
C LEU A 19 5.59 -15.66 14.97
N VAL A 20 5.72 -14.37 14.65
CA VAL A 20 4.62 -13.52 14.18
C VAL A 20 4.80 -13.29 12.69
N ALA A 21 3.79 -13.62 11.90
CA ALA A 21 3.73 -13.30 10.47
C ALA A 21 2.56 -12.35 10.22
N MET A 22 2.81 -11.24 9.55
CA MET A 22 1.80 -10.23 9.23
C MET A 22 1.74 -10.02 7.73
N TRP A 23 0.52 -10.09 7.18
CA TRP A 23 0.25 -9.78 5.78
C TRP A 23 -0.23 -8.34 5.63
N ASP A 24 0.27 -7.71 4.58
CA ASP A 24 0.02 -6.33 4.17
C ASP A 24 0.07 -5.35 5.34
N GLU A 25 1.24 -5.33 6.00
CA GLU A 25 1.42 -4.53 7.21
C GLU A 25 1.11 -3.05 7.01
N GLY A 26 1.32 -2.50 5.81
CA GLY A 26 0.99 -1.11 5.50
C GLY A 26 -0.51 -0.81 5.42
N ASP A 27 -1.39 -1.80 5.53
CA ASP A 27 -2.84 -1.59 5.53
C ASP A 27 -3.26 -0.79 6.78
N PRO A 28 -3.91 0.38 6.64
CA PRO A 28 -4.40 1.17 7.77
C PRO A 28 -5.38 0.43 8.68
N LEU A 29 -5.99 -0.69 8.24
CA LEU A 29 -6.82 -1.55 9.08
C LEU A 29 -6.06 -2.25 10.21
N HIS A 30 -4.71 -2.24 10.17
CA HIS A 30 -3.85 -2.70 11.26
C HIS A 30 -3.68 -1.66 12.37
N ALA A 31 -4.08 -0.40 12.16
CA ALA A 31 -4.15 0.60 13.20
C ALA A 31 -5.42 0.42 14.05
N GLU A 32 -5.27 0.35 15.38
CA GLU A 32 -6.41 0.31 16.28
C GLU A 32 -7.11 1.69 16.31
N PRO A 33 -8.43 1.78 16.02
CA PRO A 33 -9.18 3.03 16.14
C PRO A 33 -9.46 3.44 17.60
N LEU A 34 -9.28 2.54 18.57
CA LEU A 34 -9.46 2.84 19.98
C LEU A 34 -8.13 3.15 20.66
N SER A 35 -8.15 4.04 21.66
CA SER A 35 -6.99 4.30 22.51
C SER A 35 -6.42 2.99 23.07
N PRO A 36 -5.08 2.76 23.03
CA PRO A 36 -4.02 3.73 22.75
C PRO A 36 -3.59 3.83 21.27
N TYR A 37 -4.44 3.45 20.33
CA TYR A 37 -4.22 3.57 18.88
C TYR A 37 -3.01 2.79 18.35
N ALA A 38 -2.71 1.66 19.00
CA ALA A 38 -1.55 0.85 18.65
C ALA A 38 -1.68 0.27 17.22
N HIS A 39 -0.59 0.35 16.46
CA HIS A 39 -0.47 -0.38 15.20
C HIS A 39 -0.07 -1.83 15.49
N ALA A 40 -0.69 -2.79 14.80
CA ALA A 40 -0.41 -4.21 15.02
C ALA A 40 1.08 -4.57 14.82
N ARG A 41 1.77 -3.95 13.85
CA ARG A 41 3.23 -4.10 13.65
C ARG A 41 4.03 -3.69 14.85
N ASP A 42 3.70 -2.57 15.47
CA ASP A 42 4.50 -2.03 16.56
C ASP A 42 4.38 -2.96 17.78
N VAL A 43 3.19 -3.51 18.00
CA VAL A 43 2.98 -4.59 18.98
C VAL A 43 3.77 -5.85 18.60
N ALA A 44 3.77 -6.25 17.34
CA ALA A 44 4.53 -7.41 16.87
C ALA A 44 6.05 -7.23 17.04
N LEU A 45 6.58 -6.02 16.80
CA LEU A 45 7.98 -5.66 17.03
C LEU A 45 8.34 -5.75 18.52
N LEU A 46 7.49 -5.19 19.40
CA LEU A 46 7.68 -5.27 20.85
C LEU A 46 7.63 -6.72 21.33
N ARG A 47 6.68 -7.51 20.86
CA ARG A 47 6.60 -8.95 21.17
C ARG A 47 7.84 -9.70 20.70
N GLY A 48 8.31 -9.42 19.48
CA GLY A 48 9.55 -10.00 18.94
C GLY A 48 10.74 -9.76 19.87
N ARG A 49 10.89 -8.51 20.34
CA ARG A 49 11.95 -8.14 21.29
C ARG A 49 11.78 -8.77 22.67
N GLN A 50 10.58 -8.76 23.24
CA GLN A 50 10.31 -9.25 24.59
C GLN A 50 10.34 -10.77 24.72
N GLN A 51 9.91 -11.49 23.67
CA GLN A 51 9.71 -12.94 23.70
C GLN A 51 10.79 -13.69 22.90
N GLY A 52 11.71 -13.00 22.23
CA GLY A 52 12.71 -13.63 21.35
C GLY A 52 12.08 -14.29 20.12
N THR A 53 10.93 -13.78 19.68
CA THR A 53 10.13 -14.35 18.60
C THR A 53 10.61 -13.84 17.25
N ALA A 54 10.63 -14.70 16.23
CA ALA A 54 10.84 -14.26 14.84
C ALA A 54 9.68 -13.36 14.37
N LEU A 55 9.98 -12.39 13.52
CA LEU A 55 8.99 -11.50 12.90
C LEU A 55 9.13 -11.54 11.39
N VAL A 56 8.02 -11.75 10.69
CA VAL A 56 7.95 -11.71 9.23
C VAL A 56 6.84 -10.75 8.82
N LEU A 57 7.19 -9.73 8.04
CA LEU A 57 6.27 -8.76 7.46
C LEU A 57 6.20 -9.00 5.95
N LEU A 58 5.02 -9.33 5.45
CA LEU A 58 4.76 -9.72 4.07
C LEU A 58 3.85 -8.67 3.44
N ALA A 59 4.16 -8.22 2.23
CA ALA A 59 3.28 -7.34 1.47
C ALA A 59 3.63 -7.41 -0.03
N HIS A 60 2.70 -7.01 -0.89
CA HIS A 60 2.99 -6.83 -2.32
C HIS A 60 3.90 -5.63 -2.59
N SER A 61 3.79 -4.59 -1.76
CA SER A 61 4.68 -3.43 -1.74
C SER A 61 5.14 -3.18 -0.32
N ARG A 62 6.43 -2.91 -0.15
CA ARG A 62 7.00 -2.59 1.17
C ARG A 62 6.46 -1.24 1.64
N SER A 63 5.97 -1.16 2.87
CA SER A 63 5.57 0.11 3.50
C SER A 63 6.80 0.96 3.81
N THR A 64 6.61 2.28 3.94
CA THR A 64 7.70 3.22 4.28
C THR A 64 8.32 2.91 5.65
N GLU A 65 7.49 2.47 6.60
CA GLU A 65 7.93 2.10 7.94
C GLU A 65 8.80 0.83 7.93
N VAL A 66 8.40 -0.19 7.16
CA VAL A 66 9.21 -1.41 6.99
C VAL A 66 10.49 -1.09 6.22
N GLU A 67 10.44 -0.26 5.19
CA GLU A 67 11.63 0.21 4.48
C GLU A 67 12.61 0.92 5.43
N ARG A 68 12.12 1.80 6.31
CA ARG A 68 12.95 2.44 7.33
C ARG A 68 13.62 1.40 8.24
N LEU A 69 12.89 0.38 8.69
CA LEU A 69 13.45 -0.68 9.54
C LEU A 69 14.52 -1.51 8.83
N VAL A 70 14.36 -1.74 7.52
CA VAL A 70 15.40 -2.36 6.69
C VAL A 70 16.62 -1.43 6.57
N ALA A 71 16.40 -0.15 6.28
CA ALA A 71 17.46 0.84 6.07
C ALA A 71 18.36 1.01 7.30
N ILE A 72 17.79 0.91 8.52
CA ILE A 72 18.56 0.96 9.78
C ILE A 72 19.14 -0.40 10.20
N GLY A 73 18.98 -1.45 9.38
CA GLY A 73 19.49 -2.79 9.66
C GLY A 73 18.69 -3.58 10.71
N TYR A 74 17.50 -3.12 11.08
CA TYR A 74 16.65 -3.83 12.04
C TYR A 74 15.96 -5.05 11.39
N LEU A 75 15.48 -4.91 10.15
CA LEU A 75 14.90 -6.00 9.37
C LEU A 75 15.82 -6.38 8.21
N THR A 76 15.81 -7.65 7.83
CA THR A 76 16.46 -8.11 6.60
C THR A 76 15.44 -8.14 5.47
N SER A 77 15.77 -7.50 4.36
CA SER A 77 14.94 -7.55 3.16
C SER A 77 15.02 -8.92 2.49
N VAL A 78 13.87 -9.54 2.25
CA VAL A 78 13.73 -10.74 1.41
C VAL A 78 12.86 -10.38 0.22
N ALA A 79 13.35 -10.62 -0.99
CA ALA A 79 12.65 -10.33 -2.23
C ALA A 79 12.52 -11.61 -3.07
N PRO A 80 11.44 -11.76 -3.87
CA PRO A 80 11.34 -12.87 -4.81
C PRO A 80 12.44 -12.78 -5.87
N GLU A 81 12.92 -13.94 -6.33
CA GLU A 81 13.95 -14.04 -7.37
C GLU A 81 13.50 -13.41 -8.71
N ARG A 82 12.19 -13.46 -8.99
CA ARG A 82 11.58 -12.86 -10.18
C ARG A 82 10.54 -11.83 -9.78
N ASN A 83 10.72 -10.61 -10.27
CA ASN A 83 9.75 -9.55 -10.10
C ASN A 83 8.81 -9.50 -11.30
N ARG A 84 7.51 -9.68 -11.08
CA ARG A 84 6.50 -9.50 -12.14
C ARG A 84 6.00 -8.07 -12.09
N THR A 85 6.44 -7.26 -13.05
CA THR A 85 5.95 -5.88 -13.18
C THR A 85 4.68 -5.85 -14.01
N PRO A 86 3.66 -5.08 -13.61
CA PRO A 86 2.51 -4.84 -14.47
C PRO A 86 2.94 -4.03 -15.69
N ARG A 87 2.23 -4.21 -16.82
CA ARG A 87 2.39 -3.33 -17.98
C ARG A 87 1.83 -1.96 -17.63
N VAL A 88 2.71 -0.97 -17.46
CA VAL A 88 2.34 0.41 -17.16
C VAL A 88 2.51 1.26 -18.41
N ILE A 89 1.46 1.99 -18.80
CA ILE A 89 1.49 2.95 -19.90
C ILE A 89 1.29 4.35 -19.29
N PRO A 90 2.35 5.15 -19.14
CA PRO A 90 2.22 6.51 -18.63
C PRO A 90 1.45 7.38 -19.62
N THR A 91 0.45 8.12 -19.12
CA THR A 91 -0.36 9.04 -19.93
C THR A 91 0.23 10.45 -20.00
N THR A 92 1.26 10.74 -19.19
CA THR A 92 1.94 12.06 -19.11
C THR A 92 2.67 12.46 -20.40
N SER A 93 3.02 11.49 -21.25
CA SER A 93 3.68 11.72 -22.54
C SER A 93 2.70 11.87 -23.71
N GLN A 94 1.39 11.83 -23.47
CA GLN A 94 0.38 11.99 -24.52
C GLN A 94 0.05 13.48 -24.69
N THR A 95 0.95 14.20 -25.35
CA THR A 95 0.68 15.54 -25.91
C THR A 95 -0.23 15.39 -27.12
N GLY A 96 -1.51 15.11 -26.87
CA GLY A 96 -2.58 15.19 -27.86
C GLY A 96 -3.22 16.56 -27.84
N ASP A 97 -3.14 17.26 -28.97
CA ASP A 97 -3.82 18.52 -29.28
C ASP A 97 -5.33 18.27 -29.34
N GLU A 98 -6.14 18.67 -28.35
CA GLU A 98 -7.59 18.40 -28.41
C GLU A 98 -8.40 19.26 -27.41
N GLY A 99 -9.08 20.29 -27.93
CA GLY A 99 -9.94 21.22 -27.17
C GLY A 99 -11.07 20.57 -26.35
N PHE A 100 -11.36 19.28 -26.56
CA PHE A 100 -12.31 18.47 -25.77
C PHE A 100 -11.67 17.77 -24.55
N ALA A 101 -10.36 17.53 -24.57
CA ALA A 101 -9.63 16.89 -23.47
C ALA A 101 -9.49 17.79 -22.22
N ARG A 102 -9.76 19.11 -22.36
CA ARG A 102 -9.85 20.02 -21.20
C ARG A 102 -11.16 19.87 -20.41
N GLN A 103 -12.23 19.33 -21.00
CA GLN A 103 -13.51 19.09 -20.33
C GLN A 103 -13.62 17.67 -19.76
N SER A 104 -13.02 16.69 -20.43
CA SER A 104 -12.97 15.30 -19.95
C SER A 104 -11.82 15.09 -18.97
N ARG A 105 -12.12 14.65 -17.74
CA ARG A 105 -11.13 14.38 -16.68
C ARG A 105 -10.25 13.12 -16.94
N ILE A 106 -10.37 12.50 -18.12
CA ILE A 106 -9.67 11.25 -18.48
C ILE A 106 -8.86 11.50 -19.77
N PRO A 107 -7.53 11.25 -19.77
CA PRO A 107 -6.70 11.37 -20.98
C PRO A 107 -7.19 10.47 -22.12
N SER A 108 -7.07 10.94 -23.37
CA SER A 108 -7.60 10.23 -24.55
C SER A 108 -7.03 8.81 -24.72
N GLY A 109 -5.75 8.57 -24.44
CA GLY A 109 -5.19 7.22 -24.48
C GLY A 109 -5.68 6.30 -23.36
N ALA A 110 -5.96 6.83 -22.17
CA ALA A 110 -6.60 6.04 -21.10
C ALA A 110 -8.04 5.67 -21.49
N TRP A 111 -8.76 6.58 -22.13
CA TRP A 111 -10.10 6.31 -22.65
C TRP A 111 -10.11 5.23 -23.73
N ARG A 112 -9.21 5.32 -24.73
CA ARG A 112 -9.08 4.28 -25.77
C ARG A 112 -8.75 2.92 -25.17
N ALA A 113 -7.76 2.86 -24.28
CA ALA A 113 -7.39 1.61 -23.62
C ALA A 113 -8.55 1.00 -22.81
N ALA A 114 -9.35 1.83 -22.12
CA ALA A 114 -10.53 1.36 -21.41
C ALA A 114 -11.62 0.85 -22.36
N LYS A 115 -11.84 1.54 -23.49
CA LYS A 115 -12.81 1.13 -24.51
C LYS A 115 -12.45 -0.23 -25.12
N ASP A 116 -11.19 -0.45 -25.47
CA ASP A 116 -10.75 -1.72 -26.07
C ASP A 116 -10.79 -2.86 -25.04
N ALA A 117 -10.44 -2.57 -23.77
CA ALA A 117 -10.43 -3.57 -22.70
C ALA A 117 -11.84 -4.02 -22.31
N VAL A 118 -12.85 -3.15 -22.39
CA VAL A 118 -14.23 -3.49 -22.00
C VAL A 118 -14.87 -4.56 -22.89
N GLU A 119 -14.39 -4.70 -24.13
CA GLU A 119 -14.82 -5.77 -25.04
C GLU A 119 -14.40 -7.17 -24.54
N HIS A 120 -13.41 -7.24 -23.65
CA HIS A 120 -12.84 -8.49 -23.15
C HIS A 120 -13.14 -8.75 -21.66
N GLY A 121 -13.62 -7.75 -20.92
CA GLY A 121 -13.93 -7.88 -19.50
C GLY A 121 -14.07 -6.53 -18.77
N PRO A 122 -14.40 -6.56 -17.47
CA PRO A 122 -14.57 -5.34 -16.70
C PRO A 122 -13.27 -4.54 -16.58
N VAL A 123 -13.40 -3.21 -16.63
CA VAL A 123 -12.28 -2.27 -16.47
C VAL A 123 -12.40 -1.57 -15.12
N LEU A 124 -11.35 -1.67 -14.28
CA LEU A 124 -11.25 -0.93 -13.03
C LEU A 124 -10.75 0.50 -13.30
N ILE A 125 -11.58 1.50 -13.03
CA ILE A 125 -11.17 2.90 -13.02
C ILE A 125 -10.94 3.33 -11.57
N GLN A 126 -9.67 3.48 -11.19
CA GLN A 126 -9.28 3.98 -9.87
C GLN A 126 -9.01 5.49 -9.95
N VAL A 127 -9.83 6.26 -9.24
CA VAL A 127 -9.58 7.69 -9.01
C VAL A 127 -9.01 7.88 -7.61
N ALA A 128 -8.27 8.97 -7.40
CA ALA A 128 -7.92 9.38 -6.05
C ALA A 128 -9.20 9.51 -5.22
N ARG A 129 -9.17 9.10 -3.94
CA ARG A 129 -10.25 9.44 -3.01
C ARG A 129 -10.48 10.95 -3.11
N PRO A 130 -11.73 11.45 -3.10
CA PRO A 130 -12.00 12.87 -3.04
C PRO A 130 -11.37 13.46 -1.77
N GLY A 131 -10.11 13.88 -1.88
CA GLY A 131 -9.37 14.57 -0.85
C GLY A 131 -9.54 16.05 -1.11
N TYR A 132 -10.19 16.76 -0.21
CA TYR A 132 -10.20 18.20 -0.21
C TYR A 132 -8.84 18.68 0.33
N ALA A 133 -7.91 18.97 -0.58
CA ALA A 133 -6.71 19.74 -0.29
C ALA A 133 -6.72 20.96 -1.22
N PRO A 134 -7.36 22.08 -0.83
CA PRO A 134 -7.36 23.29 -1.65
C PRO A 134 -5.94 23.82 -1.69
N LEU A 135 -5.25 23.57 -2.80
CA LEU A 135 -3.99 24.22 -3.10
C LEU A 135 -4.31 25.59 -3.68
N VAL A 136 -4.08 26.63 -2.89
CA VAL A 136 -4.07 28.01 -3.40
C VAL A 136 -2.70 28.26 -4.00
N ALA A 137 -2.66 28.53 -5.31
CA ALA A 137 -1.45 28.98 -5.99
C ALA A 137 -1.73 30.35 -6.61
N CYS A 138 -0.76 31.25 -6.55
CA CYS A 138 -0.86 32.55 -7.19
C CYS A 138 -1.00 32.37 -8.71
N ARG A 139 -2.02 33.01 -9.30
CA ARG A 139 -2.25 32.95 -10.74
C ARG A 139 -1.23 33.77 -11.54
N ALA A 140 -0.54 34.71 -10.89
CA ALA A 140 0.42 35.62 -11.55
C ALA A 140 1.84 35.06 -11.65
N CYS A 141 2.27 34.18 -10.74
CA CYS A 141 3.66 33.71 -10.67
C CYS A 141 3.80 32.18 -10.62
N ARG A 142 2.82 31.46 -11.16
CA ARG A 142 2.95 30.01 -11.36
C ARG A 142 4.01 29.69 -12.40
#